data_AF-A0A6C0F6I5-F1
#
_entry.id   AF-A0A6C0F6I5-F1
#
_cell.length_a   1.000
_cell.length_b   1.000
_cell.length_c   1.000
_cell.angle_alpha   90.00
_cell.angle_beta   90.00
_cell.angle_gamma   90.00
#
_symmetry.space_group_name_H-M   'P 1'
#
loop_
_entity.id
_entity.type
_entity.pdbx_description
1 polymer ?
#
loop_
_entity_poly.entity_id
_entity_poly.type
_entity_poly.pdbx_seq_one_letter_code
_entity_poly.pdbx_strand_id
1 'polypeptide(L)'
;MENLEDVGLLDDTVDKNTGKISIEWTEEHEKILVEWADKAMCYRWLHSRANAMYAYLNAWYTIPVIVISTLTGTANFAQTRVPEAYQNYFAMVVGGFNILAGIITTIQQFLKITQLNESHRVSSIAWDKFYRNVKTEIAKHPNERIDVIQMVKMSKEEFDRLMETSPNIPDSIIAEFKIAFDKYNVSKNKKSSWFLCTTTDNVEGLEKAAESIMPTIIRPEICDALISTEMYRNPWFNEEHKDKQAQDSLRLQIAKDVRQKKLVEMQNKMVREFKIQFYNLNNREPMDNEIIDNLNEKIDISVLQRIIEEQKKELGDNNV
;
A
#
# COMPACT_ATOMS: atom_id res chain seq x y z
N MET A 1 2.00 -41.41 6.59
CA MET A 1 0.57 -41.30 6.95
C MET A 1 0.47 -40.00 7.74
N GLU A 2 0.02 -38.89 7.20
CA GLU A 2 -1.08 -38.68 6.26
C GLU A 2 -0.68 -37.87 5.02
N ASN A 3 -1.33 -38.22 3.91
CA ASN A 3 -1.28 -37.54 2.62
C ASN A 3 -2.11 -36.25 2.69
N LEU A 4 -1.56 -35.16 2.16
CA LEU A 4 -2.30 -33.96 1.78
C LEU A 4 -2.06 -33.72 0.28
N GLU A 5 -2.49 -34.68 -0.53
CA GLU A 5 -2.89 -34.44 -1.91
C GLU A 5 -4.41 -34.24 -1.88
N ASP A 6 -4.86 -32.98 -1.85
CA ASP A 6 -6.07 -32.53 -2.58
C ASP A 6 -6.24 -31.01 -2.36
N VAL A 7 -5.67 -30.19 -3.24
CA VAL A 7 -6.10 -28.80 -3.38
C VAL A 7 -6.43 -28.57 -4.85
N GLY A 8 -7.73 -28.67 -5.10
CA GLY A 8 -8.53 -28.17 -6.22
C GLY A 8 -7.81 -27.48 -7.38
N LEU A 9 -8.01 -28.09 -8.54
CA LEU A 9 -7.89 -27.53 -9.89
C LEU A 9 -8.12 -26.01 -9.96
N LEU A 10 -7.06 -25.27 -10.29
CA LEU A 10 -7.14 -23.90 -10.77
C LEU A 10 -7.18 -23.91 -12.30
N ASP A 11 -8.05 -23.07 -12.84
CA ASP A 11 -8.25 -22.83 -14.27
C ASP A 11 -7.04 -22.06 -14.82
N ASP A 12 -6.04 -22.80 -15.29
CA ASP A 12 -4.77 -22.26 -15.80
C ASP A 12 -4.95 -21.69 -17.21
N THR A 13 -5.02 -20.36 -17.33
CA THR A 13 -4.79 -19.69 -18.62
C THR A 13 -3.30 -19.66 -18.93
N VAL A 14 -2.81 -20.72 -19.59
CA VAL A 14 -1.41 -20.83 -20.03
C VAL A 14 -1.11 -19.82 -21.15
N ASP A 15 -0.35 -18.76 -20.84
CA ASP A 15 0.27 -17.90 -21.85
C ASP A 15 1.44 -18.64 -22.51
N LYS A 16 1.29 -18.97 -23.79
CA LYS A 16 2.15 -19.91 -24.53
C LYS A 16 3.54 -19.37 -24.92
N ASN A 17 3.98 -18.21 -24.43
CA ASN A 17 5.25 -17.62 -24.87
C ASN A 17 6.33 -17.41 -23.81
N THR A 18 6.04 -17.63 -22.54
CA THR A 18 7.05 -17.70 -21.47
C THR A 18 6.58 -18.75 -20.49
N GLY A 19 7.40 -19.76 -20.18
CA GLY A 19 7.02 -20.86 -19.27
C GLY A 19 6.83 -20.45 -17.80
N LYS A 20 6.21 -19.30 -17.55
CA LYS A 20 5.97 -18.69 -16.25
C LYS A 20 4.47 -18.73 -16.01
N ILE A 21 4.05 -19.54 -15.05
CA ILE A 21 2.67 -19.60 -14.57
C ILE A 21 2.37 -18.25 -13.91
N SER A 22 1.54 -17.41 -14.53
CA SER A 22 1.04 -16.18 -13.94
C SER A 22 -0.20 -16.50 -13.13
N ILE A 23 -0.09 -16.43 -11.80
CA ILE A 23 -1.23 -16.62 -10.90
C ILE A 23 -1.97 -15.28 -10.80
N GLU A 24 -3.27 -15.30 -11.04
CA GLU A 24 -4.09 -14.10 -10.88
C GLU A 24 -4.33 -13.76 -9.40
N TRP A 25 -4.59 -12.48 -9.13
CA TRP A 25 -4.95 -12.02 -7.79
C TRP A 25 -6.28 -12.63 -7.36
N THR A 26 -6.35 -13.10 -6.12
CA THR A 26 -7.59 -13.62 -5.51
C THR A 26 -7.83 -12.91 -4.18
N GLU A 27 -9.06 -12.98 -3.68
CA GLU A 27 -9.42 -12.35 -2.40
C GLU A 27 -8.63 -12.92 -1.22
N GLU A 28 -8.34 -14.22 -1.24
CA GLU A 28 -7.57 -14.87 -0.18
C GLU A 28 -6.14 -14.32 -0.09
N HIS A 29 -5.50 -14.06 -1.24
CA HIS A 29 -4.18 -13.41 -1.27
C HIS A 29 -4.23 -12.01 -0.65
N GLU A 30 -5.26 -11.22 -0.95
CA GLU A 30 -5.43 -9.88 -0.38
C GLU A 30 -5.71 -9.92 1.11
N LYS A 31 -6.53 -10.87 1.56
CA LYS A 31 -6.89 -11.05 2.97
C LYS A 31 -5.68 -11.35 3.84
N ILE A 32 -4.75 -12.19 3.35
CA ILE A 32 -3.47 -12.47 4.03
C ILE A 32 -2.66 -11.17 4.19
N LEU A 33 -2.57 -10.36 3.12
CA LEU A 33 -1.85 -9.10 3.15
C LEU A 33 -2.50 -8.07 4.09
N VAL A 34 -3.83 -7.98 4.08
CA VAL A 34 -4.60 -7.13 5.01
C VAL A 34 -4.35 -7.55 6.46
N GLU A 35 -4.36 -8.84 6.76
CA GLU A 35 -4.09 -9.34 8.11
C GLU A 35 -2.67 -8.97 8.57
N TRP A 36 -1.67 -9.11 7.72
CA TRP A 36 -0.29 -8.70 8.03
C TRP A 36 -0.16 -7.18 8.19
N ALA A 37 -0.84 -6.39 7.35
CA ALA A 37 -0.87 -4.94 7.44
C ALA A 37 -1.52 -4.46 8.75
N ASP A 38 -2.64 -5.06 9.16
CA ASP A 38 -3.32 -4.73 10.41
C ASP A 38 -2.46 -5.10 11.64
N LYS A 39 -1.82 -6.26 11.62
CA LYS A 39 -0.83 -6.64 12.66
C LYS A 39 0.33 -5.64 12.71
N ALA A 40 0.87 -5.26 11.56
CA ALA A 40 1.95 -4.27 11.47
C ALA A 40 1.54 -2.90 12.04
N MET A 41 0.29 -2.47 11.81
CA MET A 41 -0.24 -1.24 12.39
C MET A 41 -0.26 -1.29 13.92
N CYS A 42 -0.68 -2.43 14.49
CA CYS A 42 -0.64 -2.67 15.93
C CYS A 42 0.80 -2.64 16.48
N TYR A 43 1.74 -3.34 15.84
CA TYR A 43 3.15 -3.32 16.24
C TYR A 43 3.78 -1.93 16.15
N ARG A 44 3.47 -1.17 15.10
CA ARG A 44 3.88 0.23 14.98
C ARG A 44 3.44 1.03 16.20
N TRP A 45 2.17 0.92 16.59
CA TRP A 45 1.65 1.64 17.76
C TRP A 45 2.39 1.24 19.05
N LEU A 46 2.57 -0.07 19.28
CA LEU A 46 3.27 -0.60 20.45
C LEU A 46 4.71 -0.08 20.53
N HIS A 47 5.47 -0.16 19.43
CA HIS A 47 6.84 0.32 19.38
C HIS A 47 6.93 1.84 19.53
N SER A 48 6.00 2.60 18.95
CA SER A 48 5.96 4.06 19.10
C SER A 48 5.76 4.48 20.55
N ARG A 49 4.84 3.80 21.27
CA ARG A 49 4.58 4.04 22.69
C ARG A 49 5.74 3.62 23.59
N ALA A 50 6.34 2.47 23.33
CA ALA A 50 7.54 2.02 24.02
C ALA A 50 8.71 3.01 23.83
N ASN A 51 8.92 3.51 22.62
CA ASN A 51 9.92 4.56 22.35
C ASN A 51 9.63 5.83 23.15
N ALA A 52 8.37 6.30 23.23
CA ALA A 52 8.04 7.47 24.04
C ALA A 52 8.37 7.27 25.53
N MET A 53 8.06 6.08 26.07
CA MET A 53 8.40 5.72 27.45
C MET A 53 9.92 5.70 27.68
N TYR A 54 10.68 5.04 26.80
CA TYR A 54 12.14 4.95 26.94
C TYR A 54 12.84 6.29 26.70
N ALA A 55 12.31 7.16 25.84
CA ALA A 55 12.82 8.52 25.66
C ALA A 55 12.67 9.35 26.94
N TYR A 56 11.52 9.24 27.61
CA TYR A 56 11.29 9.88 28.91
C TYR A 56 12.24 9.33 29.99
N LEU A 57 12.35 8.01 30.11
CA LEU A 57 13.27 7.36 31.05
C LEU A 57 14.72 7.78 30.79
N ASN A 58 15.15 7.81 29.53
CA ASN A 58 16.50 8.23 29.16
C ASN A 58 16.79 9.66 29.64
N ALA A 59 15.86 10.59 29.42
CA ALA A 59 15.99 11.96 29.92
C ALA A 59 16.03 12.00 31.46
N TRP A 60 15.19 11.21 32.13
CA TRP A 60 15.10 11.14 33.59
C TRP A 60 16.39 10.61 34.25
N TYR A 61 17.10 9.67 33.62
CA TYR A 61 18.39 9.20 34.11
C TYR A 61 19.53 10.17 33.77
N THR A 62 19.56 10.70 32.55
CA THR A 62 20.69 11.49 32.07
C THR A 62 20.74 12.92 32.63
N ILE A 63 19.60 13.60 32.78
CA ILE A 63 19.59 14.99 33.25
C ILE A 63 20.15 15.13 34.68
N PRO A 64 19.74 14.32 35.68
CA PRO A 64 20.30 14.40 37.03
C PRO A 64 21.80 14.11 37.07
N VAL A 65 22.27 13.14 36.28
CA VAL A 65 23.70 12.81 36.19
C VAL A 65 24.50 13.99 35.63
N ILE A 66 24.01 14.68 34.59
CA ILE A 66 24.66 15.88 34.04
C ILE A 66 24.76 16.98 35.08
N VAL A 67 23.66 17.25 35.80
CA VAL A 67 23.62 18.30 36.83
C VAL A 67 24.59 17.97 37.96
N ILE A 68 24.53 16.74 38.51
CA ILE A 68 25.43 16.31 39.58
C ILE A 68 26.89 16.41 39.11
N SER A 69 27.22 15.86 37.93
CA SER A 69 28.60 15.85 37.42
C SER A 69 29.16 17.25 37.16
N THR A 70 28.31 18.17 36.70
CA THR A 70 28.70 19.56 36.47
C THR A 70 28.94 20.28 37.79
N LEU A 71 28.03 20.12 38.76
CA LEU A 71 28.16 20.72 40.09
C LEU A 71 29.36 20.16 40.86
N THR A 72 29.58 18.84 40.84
CA THR A 72 30.73 18.21 41.50
C THR A 72 32.04 18.55 40.80
N GLY A 73 32.03 18.66 39.47
CA GLY A 73 33.16 19.16 38.69
C GLY A 73 33.59 20.55 39.15
N THR A 74 32.66 21.51 39.21
CA THR A 74 32.95 22.87 39.73
C THR A 74 33.33 22.86 41.22
N ALA A 75 32.68 22.02 42.03
CA ALA A 75 32.95 21.91 43.46
C ALA A 75 34.40 21.45 43.73
N ASN A 76 34.92 20.50 42.96
CA ASN A 76 36.32 20.07 43.05
C ASN A 76 37.30 21.22 42.83
N PHE A 77 37.05 22.10 41.86
CA PHE A 77 37.88 23.29 41.64
C PHE A 77 37.78 24.30 42.78
N ALA A 78 36.62 24.42 43.41
CA ALA A 78 36.37 25.34 44.52
C ALA A 78 36.82 24.81 45.88
N GLN A 79 37.22 23.55 46.01
CA GLN A 79 37.58 22.92 47.29
C GLN A 79 38.68 23.69 48.04
N THR A 80 39.69 24.21 47.32
CA THR A 80 40.80 24.99 47.91
C THR A 80 40.36 26.35 48.46
N ARG A 81 39.15 26.83 48.09
CA ARG A 81 38.56 28.07 48.59
C ARG A 81 37.78 27.87 49.89
N VAL A 82 37.53 26.63 50.29
CA VAL A 82 36.87 26.30 51.56
C VAL A 82 37.90 26.37 52.70
N PRO A 83 37.55 26.88 53.90
CA PRO A 83 38.47 26.90 55.04
C PRO A 83 39.00 25.51 55.41
N GLU A 84 40.27 25.41 55.79
CA GLU A 84 40.98 24.13 56.03
C GLU A 84 40.23 23.18 56.98
N ALA A 85 39.56 23.71 58.00
CA ALA A 85 38.77 22.92 58.95
C ALA A 85 37.63 22.11 58.30
N TYR A 86 37.07 22.57 57.17
CA TYR A 86 35.92 21.94 56.50
C TYR A 86 36.27 21.27 55.18
N GLN A 87 37.51 21.41 54.67
CA GLN A 87 37.91 20.86 53.37
C GLN A 87 37.73 19.34 53.26
N ASN A 88 38.05 18.60 54.31
CA ASN A 88 37.88 17.13 54.33
C ASN A 88 36.41 16.71 54.26
N TYR A 89 35.53 17.38 55.00
CA TYR A 89 34.09 17.12 54.94
C TYR A 89 33.51 17.48 53.57
N PHE A 90 33.93 18.61 53.01
CA PHE A 90 33.54 19.03 51.67
C PHE A 90 33.97 18.00 50.60
N ALA A 91 35.22 17.54 50.68
CA ALA A 91 35.75 16.50 49.78
C ALA A 91 34.94 15.20 49.84
N MET A 92 34.56 14.75 51.05
CA MET A 92 33.73 13.55 51.22
C MET A 92 32.35 13.69 50.60
N VAL A 93 31.70 14.86 50.75
CA VAL A 93 30.38 15.12 50.14
C VAL A 93 30.46 15.12 48.62
N VAL A 94 31.43 15.83 48.04
CA VAL A 94 31.63 15.86 46.58
C VAL A 94 31.97 14.47 46.03
N GLY A 95 32.82 13.72 46.73
CA GLY A 95 33.12 12.32 46.42
C GLY A 95 31.90 11.42 46.46
N GLY A 96 31.01 11.60 47.45
CA GLY A 96 29.75 10.87 47.56
C GLY A 96 28.81 11.11 46.37
N PHE A 97 28.65 12.36 45.93
CA PHE A 97 27.85 12.68 44.75
C PHE A 97 28.45 12.12 43.46
N ASN A 98 29.78 12.08 43.32
CA ASN A 98 30.44 11.44 42.18
C ASN A 98 30.18 9.94 42.13
N ILE A 99 30.23 9.24 43.27
CA ILE A 99 29.88 7.82 43.36
C ILE A 99 28.41 7.61 43.00
N LEU A 100 27.50 8.45 43.51
CA LEU A 100 26.07 8.38 43.17
C LEU A 100 25.82 8.56 41.67
N ALA A 101 26.43 9.57 41.05
CA ALA A 101 26.33 9.79 39.60
C ALA A 101 26.87 8.60 38.80
N GLY A 102 27.97 8.00 39.26
CA GLY A 102 28.53 6.78 38.69
C GLY A 102 27.56 5.60 38.76
N ILE A 103 26.96 5.35 39.92
CA ILE A 103 25.98 4.27 40.11
C ILE A 103 24.74 4.46 39.22
N ILE A 104 24.21 5.68 39.15
CA ILE A 104 23.06 5.98 38.28
C ILE A 104 23.41 5.71 36.82
N THR A 105 24.61 6.11 36.40
CA THR A 105 25.11 5.90 35.03
C THR A 105 25.29 4.41 34.72
N THR A 106 25.87 3.62 35.64
CA THR A 106 26.07 2.17 35.42
C THR A 106 24.74 1.42 35.38
N ILE A 107 23.75 1.80 36.20
CA ILE A 107 22.39 1.24 36.13
C ILE A 107 21.74 1.60 34.78
N GLN A 108 21.84 2.85 34.31
CA GLN A 108 21.30 3.26 33.01
C GLN A 108 21.91 2.44 31.86
N GLN A 109 23.23 2.23 31.88
CA GLN A 109 23.94 1.44 30.88
C GLN A 109 23.56 -0.04 30.93
N PHE A 110 23.46 -0.61 32.14
CA PHE A 110 23.05 -2.00 32.34
C PHE A 110 21.64 -2.27 31.85
N LEU A 111 20.69 -1.36 32.13
CA LEU A 111 19.32 -1.43 31.62
C LEU A 111 19.20 -1.12 30.13
N LYS A 112 20.28 -0.68 29.48
CA LYS A 112 20.34 -0.39 28.04
C LYS A 112 19.26 0.59 27.57
N ILE A 113 18.88 1.55 28.41
CA ILE A 113 17.74 2.46 28.16
C ILE A 113 17.88 3.19 26.81
N THR A 114 19.06 3.73 26.50
CA THR A 114 19.31 4.44 25.24
C THR A 114 19.25 3.51 24.02
N GLN A 115 19.78 2.28 24.15
CA GLN A 115 19.75 1.28 23.07
C GLN A 115 18.32 0.79 22.81
N LEU A 116 17.55 0.52 23.87
CA LEU A 116 16.15 0.12 23.79
C LEU A 116 15.29 1.23 23.18
N ASN A 117 15.52 2.49 23.58
CA ASN A 117 14.83 3.63 22.98
C ASN A 117 14.99 3.65 21.46
N GLU A 118 16.24 3.57 20.99
CA GLU A 118 16.55 3.60 19.57
C GLU A 118 16.02 2.37 18.83
N SER A 119 16.11 1.18 19.42
CA SER A 119 15.57 -0.04 18.77
C SER A 119 14.05 0.02 18.62
N HIS A 120 13.31 0.50 19.62
CA HIS A 120 11.86 0.71 19.50
C HIS A 120 11.54 1.80 18.46
N ARG A 121 12.33 2.87 18.37
CA ARG A 121 12.18 3.91 17.33
C ARG A 121 12.32 3.32 15.93
N VAL A 122 13.39 2.56 15.70
CA VAL A 122 13.69 1.95 14.40
C VAL A 122 12.62 0.93 14.01
N SER A 123 12.21 0.05 14.95
CA SER A 123 11.12 -0.90 14.70
C SER A 123 9.81 -0.21 14.38
N SER A 124 9.43 0.86 15.09
CA SER A 124 8.20 1.61 14.80
C SER A 124 8.20 2.14 13.36
N ILE A 125 9.33 2.68 12.88
CA ILE A 125 9.44 3.21 11.51
C ILE A 125 9.39 2.08 10.48
N ALA A 126 10.02 0.95 10.77
CA ALA A 126 10.06 -0.19 9.87
C ALA A 126 8.69 -0.84 9.70
N TRP A 127 7.93 -1.02 10.81
CA TRP A 127 6.55 -1.48 10.78
C TRP A 127 5.62 -0.52 10.03
N ASP A 128 5.79 0.80 10.21
CA ASP A 128 5.03 1.82 9.46
C ASP A 128 5.31 1.76 7.96
N LYS A 129 6.58 1.55 7.57
CA LYS A 129 6.97 1.40 6.16
C LYS A 129 6.34 0.16 5.54
N PHE A 130 6.40 -0.98 6.23
CA PHE A 130 5.79 -2.23 5.77
C PHE A 130 4.27 -2.05 5.57
N TYR A 131 3.57 -1.54 6.59
CA TYR A 131 2.13 -1.28 6.53
C TYR A 131 1.75 -0.39 5.34
N ARG A 132 2.43 0.75 5.15
CA ARG A 132 2.14 1.67 4.04
C ARG A 132 2.39 1.04 2.68
N ASN A 133 3.43 0.24 2.53
CA ASN A 133 3.73 -0.47 1.28
C ASN A 133 2.59 -1.43 0.94
N VAL A 134 2.17 -2.28 1.89
CA VAL A 134 1.07 -3.23 1.67
C VAL A 134 -0.24 -2.50 1.39
N LYS A 135 -0.59 -1.50 2.22
CA LYS A 135 -1.78 -0.66 2.03
C LYS A 135 -1.84 -0.04 0.65
N THR A 136 -0.72 0.48 0.15
CA THR A 136 -0.67 1.13 -1.16
C THR A 136 -0.85 0.12 -2.29
N GLU A 137 -0.26 -1.08 -2.18
CA GLU A 137 -0.43 -2.13 -3.19
C GLU A 137 -1.87 -2.65 -3.25
N ILE A 138 -2.51 -2.92 -2.11
CA ILE A 138 -3.89 -3.42 -2.10
C ILE A 138 -4.93 -2.37 -2.52
N ALA A 139 -4.58 -1.08 -2.43
CA ALA A 139 -5.43 0.01 -2.91
C ALA A 139 -5.44 0.14 -4.44
N LYS A 140 -4.39 -0.32 -5.13
CA LYS A 140 -4.33 -0.36 -6.59
C LYS A 140 -5.26 -1.42 -7.16
N HIS A 141 -5.63 -1.28 -8.43
CA HIS A 141 -6.33 -2.33 -9.17
C HIS A 141 -5.37 -3.52 -9.43
N PRO A 142 -5.82 -4.79 -9.35
CA PRO A 142 -4.97 -5.97 -9.55
C PRO A 142 -4.05 -5.92 -10.78
N ASN A 143 -4.57 -5.43 -11.91
CA ASN A 143 -3.83 -5.31 -13.18
C ASN A 143 -2.63 -4.34 -13.13
N GLU A 144 -2.59 -3.42 -12.17
CA GLU A 144 -1.52 -2.43 -12.01
C GLU A 144 -0.51 -2.83 -10.90
N ARG A 145 -0.77 -3.95 -10.23
CA ARG A 145 0.06 -4.44 -9.14
C ARG A 145 1.22 -5.26 -9.67
N ILE A 146 2.19 -5.48 -8.79
CA ILE A 146 3.20 -6.51 -8.99
C ILE A 146 2.56 -7.91 -8.95
N ASP A 147 3.31 -8.90 -9.47
CA ASP A 147 2.93 -10.31 -9.44
C ASP A 147 2.59 -10.77 -8.01
N VAL A 148 1.51 -11.55 -7.87
CA VAL A 148 0.96 -11.95 -6.56
C VAL A 148 1.94 -12.79 -5.76
N ILE A 149 2.64 -13.73 -6.40
CA ILE A 149 3.61 -14.61 -5.74
C ILE A 149 4.77 -13.75 -5.23
N GLN A 150 5.24 -12.81 -6.05
CA GLN A 150 6.29 -11.89 -5.66
C GLN A 150 5.86 -11.01 -4.47
N MET A 151 4.65 -10.45 -4.49
CA MET A 151 4.15 -9.60 -3.41
C MET A 151 4.03 -10.36 -2.09
N VAL A 152 3.41 -11.54 -2.10
CA VAL A 152 3.22 -12.36 -0.90
C VAL A 152 4.57 -12.80 -0.35
N LYS A 153 5.50 -13.24 -1.22
CA LYS A 153 6.84 -13.65 -0.80
C LYS A 153 7.62 -12.51 -0.15
N MET A 154 7.70 -11.34 -0.81
CA MET A 154 8.41 -10.17 -0.26
C MET A 154 7.78 -9.68 1.04
N SER A 155 6.44 -9.70 1.13
CA SER A 155 5.73 -9.28 2.34
C SER A 155 5.96 -10.25 3.50
N LYS A 156 5.96 -11.56 3.22
CA LYS A 156 6.26 -12.59 4.22
C LYS A 156 7.69 -12.44 4.76
N GLU A 157 8.68 -12.38 3.86
CA GLU A 157 10.09 -12.26 4.24
C GLU A 157 10.34 -10.98 5.07
N GLU A 158 9.74 -9.86 4.69
CA GLU A 158 9.85 -8.62 5.45
C GLU A 158 9.13 -8.71 6.80
N PHE A 159 7.94 -9.31 6.86
CA PHE A 159 7.21 -9.51 8.11
C PHE A 159 8.00 -10.37 9.10
N ASP A 160 8.54 -11.51 8.63
CA ASP A 160 9.35 -12.43 9.44
C ASP A 160 10.63 -11.72 9.93
N ARG A 161 11.32 -10.99 9.03
CA ARG A 161 12.49 -10.16 9.39
C ARG A 161 12.15 -9.14 10.47
N LEU A 162 11.02 -8.45 10.36
CA LEU A 162 10.61 -7.46 11.35
C LEU A 162 10.24 -8.11 12.69
N MET A 163 9.68 -9.31 12.69
CA MET A 163 9.42 -10.08 13.91
C MET A 163 10.71 -10.53 14.60
N GLU A 164 11.72 -10.96 13.84
CA GLU A 164 13.00 -11.40 14.38
C GLU A 164 13.86 -10.24 14.92
N THR A 165 13.81 -9.09 14.24
CA THR A 165 14.68 -7.95 14.56
C THR A 165 14.09 -6.96 15.55
N SER A 166 12.79 -7.02 15.81
CA SER A 166 12.12 -6.08 16.71
C SER A 166 12.42 -6.39 18.19
N PRO A 167 12.65 -5.36 19.02
CA PRO A 167 12.84 -5.56 20.46
C PRO A 167 11.53 -5.99 21.13
N ASN A 168 11.65 -6.68 22.26
CA ASN A 168 10.50 -7.09 23.05
C ASN A 168 9.70 -5.87 23.56
N ILE A 169 8.38 -5.93 23.43
CA ILE A 169 7.48 -4.89 23.93
C ILE A 169 7.32 -5.03 25.45
N PRO A 170 7.45 -3.95 26.24
CA PRO A 170 7.17 -3.98 27.68
C PRO A 170 5.71 -4.30 27.99
N ASP A 171 5.46 -5.12 29.02
CA ASP A 171 4.10 -5.52 29.43
C ASP A 171 3.21 -4.33 29.80
N SER A 172 3.79 -3.24 30.32
CA SER A 172 3.09 -2.00 30.62
C SER A 172 2.43 -1.39 29.37
N ILE A 173 3.13 -1.44 28.23
CA ILE A 173 2.64 -0.92 26.95
C ILE A 173 1.59 -1.86 26.35
N ILE A 174 1.75 -3.18 26.53
CA ILE A 174 0.73 -4.16 26.12
C ILE A 174 -0.57 -3.95 26.93
N ALA A 175 -0.46 -3.66 28.23
CA ALA A 175 -1.61 -3.30 29.05
C ALA A 175 -2.26 -1.99 28.60
N GLU A 176 -1.47 -0.96 28.28
CA GLU A 176 -1.96 0.32 27.72
C GLU A 176 -2.71 0.08 26.40
N PHE A 177 -2.15 -0.74 25.50
CA PHE A 177 -2.79 -1.12 24.24
C PHE A 177 -4.14 -1.80 24.47
N LYS A 178 -4.18 -2.82 25.35
CA LYS A 178 -5.42 -3.51 25.69
C LYS A 178 -6.44 -2.51 26.22
N ILE A 179 -6.08 -1.61 27.14
CA ILE A 179 -7.02 -0.62 27.68
C ILE A 179 -7.52 0.35 26.59
N ALA A 180 -6.63 0.80 25.70
CA ALA A 180 -6.98 1.72 24.61
C ALA A 180 -7.97 1.10 23.61
N PHE A 181 -7.81 -0.18 23.29
CA PHE A 181 -8.58 -0.85 22.23
C PHE A 181 -9.69 -1.81 22.74
N ASP A 182 -9.68 -2.23 24.01
CA ASP A 182 -10.72 -3.10 24.60
C ASP A 182 -12.02 -2.33 24.90
N LYS A 183 -11.93 -1.03 25.21
CA LYS A 183 -13.11 -0.14 25.27
C LYS A 183 -13.93 -0.15 23.98
N TYR A 184 -13.30 -0.41 22.84
CA TYR A 184 -13.96 -0.49 21.55
C TYR A 184 -14.86 -1.73 21.43
N ASN A 185 -14.41 -2.88 21.96
CA ASN A 185 -15.14 -4.15 21.95
C ASN A 185 -16.36 -4.14 22.90
N VAL A 186 -16.25 -3.52 24.07
CA VAL A 186 -17.37 -3.42 25.03
C VAL A 186 -18.51 -2.53 24.50
N SER A 187 -18.20 -1.49 23.71
CA SER A 187 -19.25 -0.62 23.13
C SER A 187 -20.08 -1.30 22.04
N LYS A 188 -19.48 -2.20 21.24
CA LYS A 188 -20.22 -3.00 20.25
C LYS A 188 -21.13 -4.03 20.90
N ASN A 189 -20.73 -4.59 22.05
CA ASN A 189 -21.54 -5.59 22.77
C ASN A 189 -22.71 -4.98 23.55
N LYS A 190 -22.74 -3.65 23.79
CA LYS A 190 -23.94 -2.94 24.25
C LYS A 190 -24.88 -2.53 23.10
N LYS A 191 -24.39 -2.48 21.85
CA LYS A 191 -25.24 -2.17 20.68
C LYS A 191 -26.20 -3.31 20.28
N SER A 192 -26.07 -4.51 20.87
CA SER A 192 -27.10 -5.57 20.80
C SER A 192 -28.09 -5.55 21.97
N SER A 193 -27.92 -4.65 22.95
CA SER A 193 -28.72 -4.56 24.18
C SER A 193 -29.30 -3.15 24.40
N TRP A 194 -29.52 -2.36 23.35
CA TRP A 194 -30.32 -1.12 23.44
C TRP A 194 -31.76 -1.30 22.93
N PHE A 195 -32.16 -2.53 22.58
CA PHE A 195 -33.52 -2.82 22.11
C PHE A 195 -34.57 -2.89 23.25
N LEU A 196 -34.35 -2.21 24.38
CA LEU A 196 -35.35 -2.05 25.42
C LEU A 196 -35.26 -0.66 26.07
N CYS A 197 -36.34 0.12 25.89
CA CYS A 197 -36.67 1.43 26.47
C CYS A 197 -35.86 2.63 25.93
N THR A 198 -36.43 3.77 25.51
CA THR A 198 -37.79 4.34 25.58
C THR A 198 -37.93 5.44 24.51
N THR A 199 -39.14 5.62 24.03
CA THR A 199 -39.66 6.71 23.19
C THR A 199 -39.14 8.10 23.55
N THR A 200 -38.49 8.79 22.60
CA THR A 200 -38.72 10.21 22.25
C THR A 200 -37.98 10.50 20.94
N ASP A 201 -38.72 11.08 19.99
CA ASP A 201 -38.37 11.25 18.59
C ASP A 201 -37.23 12.26 18.31
N ASN A 202 -36.59 12.06 17.15
CA ASN A 202 -35.75 13.02 16.40
C ASN A 202 -34.30 13.29 16.82
N VAL A 203 -33.47 12.25 16.94
CA VAL A 203 -31.99 12.40 16.96
C VAL A 203 -31.31 11.99 15.63
N GLU A 204 -31.99 11.27 14.74
CA GLU A 204 -31.42 10.80 13.46
C GLU A 204 -31.14 11.93 12.44
N GLY A 205 -31.81 13.07 12.56
CA GLY A 205 -31.69 14.17 11.59
C GLY A 205 -30.44 15.03 11.74
N LEU A 206 -29.88 15.12 12.95
CA LEU A 206 -28.72 15.98 13.24
C LEU A 206 -27.39 15.29 12.95
N GLU A 207 -27.31 13.97 13.11
CA GLU A 207 -26.10 13.19 12.80
C GLU A 207 -25.84 13.13 11.28
N LYS A 208 -26.90 12.93 10.48
CA LYS A 208 -26.82 12.93 9.00
C LYS A 208 -26.48 14.31 8.40
N ALA A 209 -26.85 15.40 9.07
CA ALA A 209 -26.54 16.76 8.61
C ALA A 209 -25.08 17.16 8.88
N ALA A 210 -24.49 16.67 9.97
CA ALA A 210 -23.09 16.93 10.31
C ALA A 210 -22.08 16.20 9.41
N GLU A 211 -22.46 15.07 8.83
CA GLU A 211 -21.64 14.31 7.85
C GLU A 211 -21.56 14.97 6.46
N SER A 212 -22.41 15.95 6.15
CA SER A 212 -22.57 16.47 4.78
C SER A 212 -21.66 17.66 4.42
N ILE A 213 -20.91 18.30 5.34
CA ILE A 213 -20.28 19.62 5.06
C ILE A 213 -18.77 19.71 5.44
N MET A 214 -18.06 18.60 5.59
CA MET A 214 -16.60 18.64 5.63
C MET A 214 -16.05 17.61 4.65
N PRO A 215 -15.24 17.96 3.63
CA PRO A 215 -14.42 16.94 2.99
C PRO A 215 -13.67 16.24 4.11
N THR A 216 -13.90 14.95 4.29
CA THR A 216 -13.32 14.14 5.35
C THR A 216 -11.81 14.22 5.23
N ILE A 217 -11.21 15.20 5.93
CA ILE A 217 -9.78 15.22 6.15
C ILE A 217 -9.50 13.92 6.87
N ILE A 218 -8.85 12.99 6.16
CA ILE A 218 -8.44 11.71 6.71
C ILE A 218 -7.63 12.05 7.95
N ARG A 219 -8.16 11.74 9.12
CA ARG A 219 -7.47 12.02 10.38
C ARG A 219 -6.14 11.28 10.33
N PRO A 220 -5.02 11.95 10.64
CA PRO A 220 -3.74 11.27 10.71
C PRO A 220 -3.87 10.06 11.64
N GLU A 221 -3.27 8.93 11.26
CA GLU A 221 -3.22 7.68 12.04
C GLU A 221 -2.45 7.84 13.38
N ILE A 222 -2.14 9.08 13.76
CA ILE A 222 -1.55 9.55 15.02
C ILE A 222 -2.61 9.54 16.14
N CYS A 223 -3.90 9.63 15.81
CA CYS A 223 -4.99 9.83 16.78
C CYS A 223 -5.46 8.57 17.52
N ASP A 224 -4.59 7.57 17.73
CA ASP A 224 -4.90 6.30 18.43
C ASP A 224 -6.10 5.51 17.86
N ALA A 225 -6.53 5.83 16.64
CA ALA A 225 -7.55 5.09 15.91
C ALA A 225 -6.87 4.15 14.91
N LEU A 226 -6.95 2.85 15.18
CA LEU A 226 -6.52 1.80 14.24
C LEU A 226 -7.70 1.51 13.32
N ILE A 227 -7.52 1.78 12.03
CA ILE A 227 -8.54 1.54 10.99
C ILE A 227 -8.06 0.34 10.18
N SER A 228 -8.91 -0.70 10.05
CA SER A 228 -8.51 -1.90 9.30
C SER A 228 -8.16 -1.54 7.86
N THR A 229 -7.08 -2.17 7.37
CA THR A 229 -6.56 -1.99 6.02
C THR A 229 -7.58 -2.43 4.96
N GLU A 230 -8.55 -3.27 5.33
CA GLU A 230 -9.68 -3.67 4.47
C GLU A 230 -10.46 -2.44 3.94
N MET A 231 -10.56 -1.35 4.72
CA MET A 231 -11.26 -0.14 4.29
C MET A 231 -10.57 0.58 3.12
N TYR A 232 -9.32 0.24 2.83
CA TYR A 232 -8.52 0.81 1.74
C TYR A 232 -8.31 -0.18 0.59
N ARG A 233 -8.82 -1.41 0.71
CA ARG A 233 -8.75 -2.43 -0.32
C ARG A 233 -9.59 -2.01 -1.52
N ASN A 234 -9.03 -2.20 -2.72
CA ASN A 234 -9.77 -1.94 -3.95
C ASN A 234 -10.95 -2.93 -4.09
N PRO A 235 -12.20 -2.48 -4.30
CA PRO A 235 -13.38 -3.37 -4.41
C PRO A 235 -13.54 -3.96 -5.82
N TRP A 236 -12.45 -4.43 -6.43
CA TRP A 236 -12.45 -4.94 -7.80
C TRP A 236 -13.24 -6.25 -7.98
N PHE A 237 -13.45 -7.00 -6.90
CA PHE A 237 -14.19 -8.28 -6.91
C PHE A 237 -15.71 -8.11 -7.07
N ASN A 238 -16.26 -6.93 -6.72
CA ASN A 238 -17.71 -6.70 -6.72
C ASN A 238 -18.32 -6.93 -8.11
N GLU A 239 -19.48 -7.59 -8.18
CA GLU A 239 -20.15 -7.93 -9.45
C GLU A 239 -20.37 -6.70 -10.35
N GLU A 240 -20.71 -5.55 -9.76
CA GLU A 240 -20.88 -4.28 -10.49
C GLU A 240 -19.60 -3.81 -11.19
N HIS A 241 -18.42 -4.11 -10.63
CA HIS A 241 -17.13 -3.79 -11.23
C HIS A 241 -16.73 -4.80 -12.31
N LYS A 242 -17.04 -6.09 -12.15
CA LYS A 242 -16.86 -7.11 -13.19
C LYS A 242 -17.70 -6.79 -14.42
N ASP A 243 -18.97 -6.42 -14.20
CA ASP A 243 -19.89 -6.01 -15.28
C ASP A 243 -19.42 -4.75 -15.98
N LYS A 244 -18.95 -3.74 -15.22
CA LYS A 244 -18.40 -2.52 -15.80
C LYS A 244 -17.15 -2.78 -16.63
N GLN A 245 -16.26 -3.65 -16.17
CA GLN A 245 -15.02 -4.02 -16.88
C GLN A 245 -15.32 -4.86 -18.14
N ALA A 246 -16.29 -5.78 -18.06
CA ALA A 246 -16.81 -6.50 -19.21
C ALA A 246 -17.45 -5.53 -20.23
N GLN A 247 -18.21 -4.55 -19.78
CA GLN A 247 -18.80 -3.53 -20.65
C GLN A 247 -17.75 -2.60 -21.27
N ASP A 248 -16.74 -2.17 -20.51
CA ASP A 248 -15.69 -1.27 -21.00
C ASP A 248 -14.77 -1.99 -21.99
N SER A 249 -14.41 -3.25 -21.75
CA SER A 249 -13.66 -4.09 -22.69
C SER A 249 -14.45 -4.34 -23.98
N LEU A 250 -15.74 -4.65 -23.87
CA LEU A 250 -16.64 -4.80 -25.02
C LEU A 250 -16.77 -3.48 -25.81
N ARG A 251 -16.92 -2.34 -25.13
CA ARG A 251 -16.93 -1.01 -25.76
C ARG A 251 -15.62 -0.72 -26.50
N LEU A 252 -14.48 -1.07 -25.90
CA LEU A 252 -13.18 -0.88 -26.52
C LEU A 252 -13.02 -1.76 -27.78
N GLN A 253 -13.47 -3.01 -27.74
CA GLN A 253 -13.50 -3.89 -28.91
C GLN A 253 -14.42 -3.34 -30.01
N ILE A 254 -15.65 -2.94 -29.66
CA ILE A 254 -16.58 -2.31 -30.61
C ILE A 254 -15.97 -1.05 -31.22
N ALA A 255 -15.32 -0.20 -30.42
CA ALA A 255 -14.66 1.01 -30.92
C ALA A 255 -13.50 0.69 -31.88
N LYS A 256 -12.70 -0.34 -31.58
CA LYS A 256 -11.64 -0.84 -32.47
C LYS A 256 -12.23 -1.38 -33.78
N ASP A 257 -13.28 -2.18 -33.71
CA ASP A 257 -13.95 -2.78 -34.87
C ASP A 257 -14.59 -1.71 -35.76
N VAL A 258 -15.26 -0.71 -35.16
CA VAL A 258 -15.83 0.43 -35.89
C VAL A 258 -14.73 1.24 -36.58
N ARG A 259 -13.60 1.47 -35.91
CA ARG A 259 -12.46 2.18 -36.50
C ARG A 259 -11.86 1.39 -37.66
N GLN A 260 -11.73 0.08 -37.51
CA GLN A 260 -11.22 -0.81 -38.56
C GLN A 260 -12.17 -0.84 -39.75
N LYS A 261 -13.49 -0.99 -39.53
CA LYS A 261 -14.50 -0.95 -40.59
C LYS A 261 -14.47 0.37 -41.37
N LYS A 262 -14.39 1.51 -40.67
CA LYS A 262 -14.27 2.84 -41.31
C LYS A 262 -13.00 2.97 -42.15
N LEU A 263 -11.87 2.45 -41.64
CA LEU A 263 -10.60 2.47 -42.37
C LEU A 263 -10.71 1.64 -43.66
N VAL A 264 -11.26 0.42 -43.58
CA VAL A 264 -11.49 -0.45 -44.73
C VAL A 264 -12.45 0.18 -45.75
N GLU A 265 -13.53 0.82 -45.28
CA GLU A 265 -14.48 1.50 -46.16
C GLU A 265 -13.85 2.70 -46.88
N MET A 266 -13.04 3.49 -46.17
CA MET A 266 -12.28 4.61 -46.74
C MET A 266 -11.28 4.14 -47.80
N GLN A 267 -10.54 3.06 -47.52
CA GLN A 267 -9.59 2.46 -48.45
C GLN A 267 -10.30 1.96 -49.72
N ASN A 268 -11.41 1.25 -49.56
CA ASN A 268 -12.25 0.81 -50.68
C ASN A 268 -12.79 1.98 -51.51
N LYS A 269 -13.18 3.08 -50.86
CA LYS A 269 -13.64 4.29 -51.54
C LYS A 269 -12.52 4.94 -52.36
N MET A 270 -11.31 5.08 -51.80
CA MET A 270 -10.16 5.63 -52.53
C MET A 270 -9.81 4.81 -53.78
N VAL A 271 -9.83 3.48 -53.68
CA VAL A 271 -9.58 2.61 -54.84
C VAL A 271 -10.67 2.78 -55.91
N ARG A 272 -11.95 2.88 -55.51
CA ARG A 272 -13.07 3.11 -56.44
C ARG A 272 -12.99 4.48 -57.12
N GLU A 273 -12.71 5.53 -56.36
CA GLU A 273 -12.54 6.90 -56.90
C GLU A 273 -11.38 6.96 -57.89
N PHE A 274 -10.25 6.31 -57.57
CA PHE A 274 -9.12 6.21 -58.47
C PHE A 274 -9.49 5.49 -59.77
N LYS A 275 -10.18 4.34 -59.70
CA LYS A 275 -10.66 3.61 -60.89
C LYS A 275 -11.54 4.48 -61.78
N ILE A 276 -12.47 5.23 -61.20
CA ILE A 276 -13.37 6.15 -61.94
C ILE A 276 -12.58 7.28 -62.60
N GLN A 277 -11.69 7.95 -61.86
CA GLN A 277 -10.87 9.05 -62.38
C GLN A 277 -9.95 8.56 -63.51
N PHE A 278 -9.34 7.39 -63.33
CA PHE A 278 -8.47 6.79 -64.33
C PHE A 278 -9.23 6.45 -65.61
N TYR A 279 -10.43 5.85 -65.50
CA TYR A 279 -11.27 5.54 -66.64
C TYR A 279 -11.68 6.80 -67.40
N ASN A 280 -12.09 7.86 -66.70
CA ASN A 280 -12.49 9.12 -67.33
C ASN A 280 -11.35 9.82 -68.08
N LEU A 281 -10.11 9.66 -67.63
CA LEU A 281 -8.93 10.27 -68.25
C LEU A 281 -8.35 9.42 -69.40
N ASN A 282 -8.32 8.09 -69.24
CA ASN A 282 -7.61 7.18 -70.14
C ASN A 282 -8.53 6.31 -71.00
N ASN A 283 -9.85 6.40 -70.80
CA ASN A 283 -10.89 5.64 -71.49
C ASN A 283 -10.69 4.12 -71.47
N ARG A 284 -10.02 3.62 -70.42
CA ARG A 284 -9.77 2.19 -70.13
C ARG A 284 -9.70 1.96 -68.64
N GLU A 285 -9.89 0.71 -68.21
CA GLU A 285 -9.68 0.34 -66.80
C GLU A 285 -8.18 0.33 -66.43
N PRO A 286 -7.83 0.70 -65.19
CA PRO A 286 -6.46 0.62 -64.68
C PRO A 286 -6.05 -0.84 -64.42
N MET A 287 -4.78 -1.14 -64.70
CA MET A 287 -4.18 -2.43 -64.34
C MET A 287 -3.85 -2.49 -62.84
N ASP A 288 -3.76 -3.69 -62.27
CA ASP A 288 -3.45 -3.90 -60.84
C ASP A 288 -2.18 -3.15 -60.40
N ASN A 289 -1.13 -3.19 -61.22
CA ASN A 289 0.12 -2.47 -60.96
C ASN A 289 -0.06 -0.95 -60.95
N GLU A 290 -0.92 -0.40 -61.81
CA GLU A 290 -1.19 1.04 -61.87
C GLU A 290 -1.97 1.52 -60.64
N ILE A 291 -2.86 0.69 -60.10
CA ILE A 291 -3.56 0.95 -58.83
C ILE A 291 -2.57 0.93 -57.66
N ILE A 292 -1.69 -0.08 -57.63
CA ILE A 292 -0.69 -0.23 -56.57
C ILE A 292 0.30 0.93 -56.59
N ASP A 293 0.86 1.28 -57.75
CA ASP A 293 1.89 2.32 -57.87
C ASP A 293 1.37 3.72 -57.51
N ASN A 294 0.08 4.00 -57.71
CA ASN A 294 -0.52 5.28 -57.38
C ASN A 294 -1.07 5.38 -55.95
N LEU A 295 -1.38 4.25 -55.30
CA LEU A 295 -2.00 4.22 -53.97
C LEU A 295 -1.09 3.66 -52.87
N ASN A 296 0.09 3.13 -53.20
CA ASN A 296 1.05 2.55 -52.24
C ASN A 296 1.55 3.55 -51.18
N GLU A 297 1.54 4.85 -51.46
CA GLU A 297 1.91 5.89 -50.48
C GLU A 297 0.82 6.08 -49.41
N LYS A 298 -0.43 5.69 -49.69
CA LYS A 298 -1.60 5.93 -48.83
C LYS A 298 -2.19 4.66 -48.22
N ILE A 299 -1.97 3.51 -48.84
CA ILE A 299 -2.52 2.21 -48.43
C ILE A 299 -1.42 1.17 -48.53
N ASP A 300 -1.31 0.31 -47.51
CA ASP A 300 -0.35 -0.79 -47.50
C ASP A 300 -0.58 -1.75 -48.69
N ILE A 301 0.52 -2.20 -49.30
CA ILE A 301 0.51 -3.04 -50.51
C ILE A 301 -0.28 -4.33 -50.29
N SER A 302 -0.15 -4.95 -49.12
CA SER A 302 -0.86 -6.19 -48.79
C SER A 302 -2.39 -5.98 -48.72
N VAL A 303 -2.81 -4.80 -48.26
CA VAL A 303 -4.22 -4.41 -48.16
C VAL A 303 -4.77 -4.04 -49.53
N LEU A 304 -4.00 -3.36 -50.37
CA LEU A 304 -4.36 -3.04 -51.75
C LEU A 304 -4.61 -4.30 -52.58
N GLN A 305 -3.70 -5.28 -52.52
CA GLN A 305 -3.85 -6.55 -53.22
C GLN A 305 -5.14 -7.27 -52.81
N ARG A 306 -5.41 -7.33 -51.49
CA ARG A 306 -6.65 -7.93 -50.97
C ARG A 306 -7.90 -7.20 -51.47
N ILE A 307 -7.91 -5.86 -51.45
CA ILE A 307 -9.05 -5.07 -51.93
C ILE A 307 -9.29 -5.28 -53.43
N ILE A 308 -8.22 -5.35 -54.23
CA ILE A 308 -8.32 -5.60 -55.68
C ILE A 308 -8.90 -6.99 -55.96
N GLU A 309 -8.45 -8.02 -55.23
CA GLU A 309 -8.98 -9.38 -55.35
C GLU A 309 -10.44 -9.49 -54.91
N GLU A 310 -10.82 -8.85 -53.80
CA GLU A 310 -12.21 -8.82 -53.30
C GLU A 310 -13.14 -8.16 -54.33
N GLN A 311 -12.78 -7.00 -54.88
CA GLN A 311 -13.59 -6.31 -55.88
C GLN A 311 -13.68 -7.08 -57.21
N LYS A 312 -12.65 -7.83 -57.59
CA LYS A 312 -12.70 -8.70 -58.78
C LYS A 312 -13.67 -9.87 -58.60
N LYS A 313 -13.75 -10.43 -57.39
CA LYS A 313 -14.72 -11.49 -57.06
C LYS A 313 -16.16 -10.97 -57.09
N GLU A 314 -16.41 -9.78 -56.54
CA GLU A 314 -17.73 -9.14 -56.60
C GLU A 314 -18.21 -8.86 -58.04
N LEU A 315 -17.29 -8.62 -58.98
CA LEU A 315 -17.61 -8.45 -60.41
C LEU A 315 -17.80 -9.78 -61.14
N GLY A 316 -17.22 -10.88 -60.64
CA GLY A 316 -17.36 -12.22 -61.20
C GLY A 316 -18.68 -12.90 -60.85
N ASP A 317 -19.21 -12.68 -59.65
CA ASP A 317 -20.48 -13.26 -59.19
C ASP A 317 -21.74 -12.56 -59.75
N ASN A 318 -21.60 -11.34 -60.28
CA ASN A 318 -22.71 -10.60 -60.91
C ASN A 318 -22.94 -10.96 -62.40
N ASN A 319 -22.18 -11.93 -62.94
CA ASN A 319 -22.25 -12.38 -64.34
C ASN A 319 -22.62 -13.88 -64.48
N VAL A 320 -23.26 -14.47 -63.46
CA VAL A 320 -23.86 -15.82 -63.50
C VAL A 320 -25.37 -15.75 -63.38
#